data_AF-A0A7W4I830-F1
#
_entry.id   AF-A0A7W4I830-F1
#
_cell.length_a   1.000
_cell.length_b   1.000
_cell.length_c   1.000
_cell.angle_alpha   90.00
_cell.angle_beta   90.00
_cell.angle_gamma   90.00
#
_symmetry.space_group_name_H-M   'P 1'
#
loop_
_entity.id
_entity.type
_entity.pdbx_description
1 polymer ?
#
loop_
_entity_poly.entity_id
_entity_poly.type
_entity_poly.pdbx_seq_one_letter_code
_entity_poly.pdbx_strand_id
1 'polypeptide(L)'
;MRDKHTPGSGPKAFHVERQHALRERLPMWTVCRPTTTDFEGMWLARMHLSLPSPEPTDLLIVGETLESVREQLPGGLTNIGRQQGDDPVIHEVWL
;
A
#
# COMPACT_ATOMS: atom_id res chain seq x y z
N MET A 1 17.70 -56.26 19.25
CA MET A 1 16.63 -55.27 18.98
C MET A 1 16.84 -54.07 19.88
N ARG A 2 17.23 -52.93 19.31
CA ARG A 2 16.93 -51.57 19.79
C ARG A 2 17.35 -50.63 18.66
N ASP A 3 16.35 -50.08 17.99
CA ASP A 3 16.44 -49.23 16.81
C ASP A 3 17.18 -47.92 17.06
N LYS A 4 17.92 -47.50 16.03
CA LYS A 4 18.40 -46.13 15.85
C LYS A 4 17.25 -45.27 15.33
N HIS A 5 17.04 -44.08 15.90
CA HIS A 5 16.48 -42.97 15.11
C HIS A 5 16.83 -41.60 15.71
N THR A 6 17.66 -40.86 14.98
CA THR A 6 17.58 -39.40 14.85
C THR A 6 17.49 -39.21 13.34
N PRO A 7 16.53 -38.44 12.80
CA PRO A 7 16.76 -36.99 12.70
C PRO A 7 15.47 -36.13 12.70
N GLY A 8 15.63 -34.81 12.89
CA GLY A 8 14.54 -33.87 12.65
C GLY A 8 14.84 -32.42 13.04
N SER A 9 15.90 -31.83 12.48
CA SER A 9 16.03 -30.37 12.41
C SER A 9 14.86 -29.84 11.57
N GLY A 10 13.82 -29.31 12.22
CA GLY A 10 12.65 -28.76 11.56
C GLY A 10 12.87 -27.32 11.13
N PRO A 11 12.76 -26.96 9.85
CA PRO A 11 12.71 -25.57 9.41
C PRO A 11 11.24 -25.18 9.19
N LYS A 12 10.52 -24.68 10.22
CA LYS A 12 9.08 -24.34 10.02
C LYS A 12 8.50 -23.12 10.75
N ALA A 13 9.19 -22.48 11.70
CA ALA A 13 8.61 -21.32 12.39
C ALA A 13 8.72 -20.02 11.56
N PHE A 14 9.91 -19.71 11.04
CA PHE A 14 10.19 -18.43 10.39
C PHE A 14 9.47 -18.20 9.04
N HIS A 15 9.00 -19.26 8.37
CA HIS A 15 8.42 -19.13 7.03
C HIS A 15 6.91 -18.81 7.06
N VAL A 16 6.19 -19.23 8.10
CA VAL A 16 4.74 -19.04 8.24
C VAL A 16 4.40 -17.63 8.73
N GLU A 17 5.15 -17.11 9.70
CA GLU A 17 4.95 -15.77 10.26
C GLU A 17 5.13 -14.67 9.20
N ARG A 18 6.14 -14.84 8.33
CA ARG A 18 6.43 -13.88 7.25
C ARG A 18 5.38 -13.86 6.14
N GLN A 19 4.69 -14.97 5.90
CA GLN A 19 3.61 -15.07 4.90
C GLN A 19 2.28 -14.48 5.40
N HIS A 20 2.03 -14.46 6.72
CA HIS A 20 0.88 -13.78 7.32
C HIS A 20 1.06 -12.25 7.36
N ALA A 21 2.26 -11.77 7.70
CA ALA A 21 2.55 -10.34 7.79
C ALA A 21 2.37 -9.57 6.46
N LEU A 22 2.54 -10.23 5.30
CA LEU A 22 2.26 -9.62 3.98
C LEU A 22 0.77 -9.65 3.60
N ARG A 23 -0.01 -10.58 4.15
CA ARG A 23 -1.48 -10.65 3.95
C ARG A 23 -2.22 -9.56 4.74
N GLU A 24 -1.59 -8.95 5.72
CA GLU A 24 -2.21 -7.98 6.63
C GLU A 24 -1.92 -6.52 6.24
N ARG A 25 -1.13 -6.28 5.18
CA ARG A 25 -0.74 -4.96 4.72
C ARG A 25 -1.64 -4.55 3.56
N LEU A 26 -2.58 -3.64 3.82
CA LEU A 26 -3.53 -3.16 2.82
C LEU A 26 -3.00 -1.88 2.15
N PRO A 27 -2.53 -1.92 0.89
CA PRO A 27 -2.11 -0.73 0.18
C PRO A 27 -3.30 0.20 -0.06
N MET A 28 -3.12 1.48 0.21
CA MET A 28 -4.08 2.53 -0.04
C MET A 28 -3.41 3.65 -0.81
N TRP A 29 -4.04 4.08 -1.89
CA TRP A 29 -3.56 5.20 -2.71
C TRP A 29 -4.43 6.42 -2.46
N THR A 30 -3.80 7.55 -2.15
CA THR A 30 -4.48 8.85 -2.05
C THR A 30 -4.09 9.71 -3.24
N VAL A 31 -5.08 10.17 -4.00
CA VAL A 31 -4.87 11.13 -5.09
C VAL A 31 -5.04 12.55 -4.54
N CYS A 32 -4.02 13.37 -4.67
CA CYS A 32 -3.94 14.74 -4.17
C CYS A 32 -4.14 15.75 -5.30
N ARG A 33 -4.81 16.87 -4.98
CA ARG A 33 -4.97 18.03 -5.85
C ARG A 33 -3.60 18.68 -6.14
N PRO A 34 -3.49 19.44 -7.26
CA PRO A 34 -2.27 20.15 -7.66
C PRO A 34 -1.98 21.41 -6.83
N THR A 35 -2.13 21.30 -5.51
CA THR A 35 -1.91 22.38 -4.53
C THR A 35 -0.88 21.98 -3.48
N THR A 36 -0.27 20.81 -3.61
CA THR A 36 0.85 20.38 -2.76
C THR A 36 2.12 21.16 -3.08
N THR A 37 2.95 21.45 -2.07
CA THR A 37 4.15 22.29 -2.22
C THR A 37 5.38 21.53 -2.73
N ASP A 38 5.38 20.19 -2.65
CA ASP A 38 6.51 19.36 -3.10
C ASP A 38 6.51 19.13 -4.62
N PHE A 39 5.34 19.21 -5.26
CA PHE A 39 5.18 19.19 -6.72
C PHE A 39 4.09 20.19 -7.13
N GLU A 40 4.47 21.46 -7.21
CA GLU A 40 3.53 22.55 -7.51
C GLU A 40 2.86 22.36 -8.88
N GLY A 41 1.53 22.49 -8.91
CA GLY A 41 0.75 22.39 -10.15
C GLY A 41 0.51 20.96 -10.66
N MET A 42 1.03 19.92 -9.99
CA MET A 42 0.93 18.54 -10.43
C MET A 42 -0.07 17.72 -9.60
N TRP A 43 -0.82 16.83 -10.24
CA TRP A 43 -1.59 15.80 -9.56
C TRP A 43 -0.67 14.69 -9.06
N LEU A 44 -0.95 14.19 -7.86
CA LEU A 44 -0.11 13.18 -7.21
C LEU A 44 -0.95 12.01 -6.74
N ALA A 45 -0.47 10.77 -6.85
CA ALA A 45 -0.97 9.66 -6.05
C ALA A 45 0.15 9.12 -5.14
N ARG A 46 -0.13 9.01 -3.84
CA ARG A 46 0.80 8.49 -2.84
C ARG A 46 0.28 7.18 -2.28
N MET A 47 1.11 6.15 -2.23
CA MET A 47 0.74 4.89 -1.59
C MET A 47 1.18 4.88 -0.13
N HIS A 48 0.30 4.40 0.73
CA HIS A 48 0.62 4.05 2.10
C HIS A 48 0.03 2.67 2.44
N LEU A 49 0.65 1.97 3.37
CA LEU A 49 0.11 0.73 3.91
C LEU A 49 -0.81 1.09 5.07
N SER A 50 -2.12 0.86 4.91
CA SER A 50 -3.14 1.29 5.88
C SER A 50 -3.30 0.36 7.07
N LEU A 51 -2.95 -0.93 6.91
CA LEU A 51 -3.04 -1.96 7.94
C LEU A 51 -1.68 -2.63 8.21
N PRO A 52 -1.45 -3.13 9.44
CA PRO A 52 -2.26 -2.95 10.64
C PRO A 52 -2.18 -1.53 11.24
N SER A 53 -1.21 -0.73 10.77
CA SER A 53 -1.04 0.67 11.11
C SER A 53 -0.62 1.44 9.86
N PRO A 54 -1.04 2.71 9.70
CA PRO A 54 -0.60 3.55 8.60
C PRO A 54 0.93 3.68 8.54
N GLU A 55 1.51 3.31 7.41
CA GLU A 55 2.93 3.47 7.12
C GLU A 55 3.11 4.13 5.74
N PRO A 56 3.79 5.29 5.66
CA PRO A 56 4.06 5.92 4.38
C PRO A 56 5.03 5.05 3.56
N THR A 57 4.93 5.15 2.25
CA THR A 57 5.90 4.54 1.34
C THR A 57 6.47 5.59 0.39
N ASP A 58 7.56 5.25 -0.29
CA ASP A 58 8.18 6.11 -1.31
C ASP A 58 7.49 5.98 -2.68
N LEU A 59 6.39 5.22 -2.80
CA LEU A 59 5.67 5.10 -4.06
C LEU A 59 4.84 6.35 -4.33
N LEU A 60 5.21 7.03 -5.40
CA LEU A 60 4.63 8.27 -5.88
C LEU A 60 4.35 8.16 -7.38
N ILE A 61 3.14 8.53 -7.77
CA ILE A 61 2.77 8.77 -9.16
C ILE A 61 2.54 10.27 -9.31
N VAL A 62 3.08 10.86 -10.38
CA VAL A 62 2.94 12.29 -10.70
C VAL A 62 2.34 12.40 -12.10
N GLY A 63 1.41 13.33 -12.27
CA GLY A 63 0.77 13.60 -13.55
C GLY A 63 0.29 15.04 -13.69
N GLU A 64 0.20 15.53 -14.92
CA GLU A 64 -0.29 16.88 -15.23
C GLU A 64 -1.81 16.97 -15.07
N THR A 65 -2.51 15.85 -15.21
CA THR A 65 -3.97 15.74 -15.08
C THR A 65 -4.37 14.61 -14.13
N LEU A 66 -5.57 14.69 -13.56
CA LEU A 66 -6.15 13.64 -12.73
C LEU A 66 -6.22 12.31 -13.50
N GLU A 67 -6.60 12.36 -14.77
CA GLU A 67 -6.72 11.20 -15.65
C GLU A 67 -5.36 10.52 -15.84
N SER A 68 -4.29 11.28 -16.08
CA SER A 68 -2.94 10.72 -16.25
C SER A 68 -2.43 9.99 -15.00
N VAL A 69 -2.87 10.40 -13.81
CA VAL A 69 -2.57 9.69 -12.55
C VAL A 69 -3.39 8.42 -12.44
N ARG A 70 -4.69 8.46 -12.76
CA ARG A 70 -5.59 7.29 -12.71
C ARG A 70 -5.16 6.18 -13.66
N GLU A 71 -4.66 6.52 -14.85
CA GLU A 71 -4.16 5.53 -15.83
C GLU A 71 -2.92 4.76 -15.34
N GLN A 72 -2.18 5.32 -14.39
CA GLN A 72 -0.98 4.71 -13.80
C GLN A 72 -1.25 3.96 -12.49
N LEU A 73 -2.44 4.10 -11.92
CA LEU A 73 -2.83 3.35 -10.73
C LEU A 73 -2.84 1.84 -11.03
N PRO A 74 -2.45 0.99 -10.06
CA PRO A 74 -2.58 -0.45 -10.21
C PRO A 74 -4.01 -0.85 -10.62
N GLY A 75 -4.11 -1.80 -11.55
CA GLY A 75 -5.40 -2.38 -11.92
C GLY A 75 -6.05 -3.12 -10.75
N GLY A 76 -7.39 -3.16 -10.73
CA GLY A 76 -8.17 -3.84 -9.70
C GLY A 76 -8.48 -3.01 -8.45
N LEU A 77 -8.00 -1.77 -8.39
CA LEU A 77 -8.36 -0.83 -7.34
C LEU A 77 -9.78 -0.27 -7.54
N THR A 78 -10.46 0.01 -6.44
CA THR A 78 -11.76 0.69 -6.40
C THR A 78 -11.59 2.07 -5.77
N ASN A 79 -12.09 3.11 -6.44
CA ASN A 79 -12.19 4.44 -5.86
C ASN A 79 -13.31 4.46 -4.82
N ILE A 80 -12.94 4.58 -3.55
CA ILE A 80 -13.88 4.63 -2.44
C ILE A 80 -14.30 6.06 -2.07
N GLY A 81 -13.74 7.04 -2.77
CA GLY A 81 -13.92 8.46 -2.48
C GLY A 81 -13.25 8.90 -1.19
N ARG A 82 -13.08 10.21 -1.04
CA ARG A 82 -12.60 10.80 0.22
C ARG A 82 -13.60 10.60 1.35
N GLN A 83 -13.10 10.47 2.57
CA GLN A 83 -13.87 10.36 3.79
C GLN A 83 -13.88 11.67 4.58
N GLN A 84 -14.79 11.76 5.54
CA GLN A 84 -14.81 12.88 6.49
C GLN A 84 -13.54 12.81 7.37
N GLY A 85 -12.78 13.89 7.38
CA GLY A 85 -11.52 13.98 8.15
C GLY A 85 -10.25 13.80 7.30
N ASP A 86 -10.38 13.39 6.04
CA ASP A 86 -9.25 13.40 5.11
C ASP A 86 -8.70 14.80 4.91
N ASP A 87 -7.37 14.89 4.78
CA ASP A 87 -6.68 16.14 4.46
C ASP A 87 -7.35 16.83 3.26
N PRO A 88 -7.63 18.14 3.31
CA PRO A 88 -8.26 18.88 2.21
C PRO A 88 -7.56 18.75 0.86
N VAL A 89 -6.28 18.42 0.82
CA VAL A 89 -5.55 18.20 -0.44
C VAL A 89 -5.96 16.89 -1.12
N ILE A 90 -6.48 15.92 -0.37
CA ILE A 90 -6.93 14.64 -0.90
C ILE A 90 -8.21 14.84 -1.72
N HIS A 91 -8.15 14.37 -2.97
CA HIS A 91 -9.26 14.33 -3.91
C HIS A 91 -9.94 12.97 -3.92
N GLU A 92 -9.16 11.88 -3.96
CA GLU A 92 -9.65 10.51 -4.05
C GLU A 92 -8.85 9.55 -3.17
N VAL A 93 -9.48 8.42 -2.83
CA VAL A 93 -8.85 7.30 -2.13
C VAL A 93 -9.18 6.02 -2.88
N TRP A 94 -8.17 5.17 -3.08
CA TRP A 94 -8.26 3.93 -3.84
C TRP A 94 -7.68 2.75 -3.05
N LEU A 95 -8.39 1.61 -3.07
CA LEU A 95 -8.07 0.35 -2.38
C LEU A 95 -8.22 -0.86 -3.30
#